data_AF-A0AAI8MPH4-F1
#
_entry.id   AF-A0AAI8MPH4-F1
#
_cell.length_a   1.000
_cell.length_b   1.000
_cell.length_c   1.000
_cell.angle_alpha   90.00
_cell.angle_beta   90.00
_cell.angle_gamma   90.00
#
_symmetry.space_group_name_H-M   'P 1'
#
loop_
_entity.id
_entity.type
_entity.pdbx_description
1 polymer ?
#
loop_
_entity_poly.entity_id
_entity_poly.type
_entity_poly.pdbx_seq_one_letter_code
_entity_poly.pdbx_strand_id
1 'polypeptide(L)'
;MQRRNFLKSLALTPVMVAGANAKSSDSTKDGKKEKISLIDSSEFSKTKGKASIINLDKCDGCKGYEMPQCVSACKEKNAPRFPEPIKDIPQYFPRKIYEDYSKNRDDIFRLSPYNWTFVEELEIDSKKVFVPRRCMHCDDPTCQKICPFGIIGKDDNNAVNIDEHYCFGGAKCRDVCPWGIPQRQAGVGIYLKIAPKLAGGGTMSKCDMCADLLAQGKKPA
;
A
#
# COMPACT_ATOMS: atom_id res chain seq x y z
N MET A 1 36.67 16.70 -16.93
CA MET A 1 35.94 17.94 -16.56
C MET A 1 35.13 17.69 -15.30
N GLN A 2 35.38 18.46 -14.24
CA GLN A 2 34.93 18.18 -12.87
C GLN A 2 33.49 18.65 -12.59
N ARG A 3 32.64 17.73 -12.11
CA ARG A 3 31.28 17.96 -11.57
C ARG A 3 31.31 18.41 -10.09
N ARG A 4 31.99 19.52 -9.75
CA ARG A 4 32.16 19.93 -8.34
C ARG A 4 31.61 21.30 -7.92
N ASN A 5 30.92 22.05 -8.78
CA ASN A 5 30.53 23.44 -8.46
C ASN A 5 29.03 23.77 -8.41
N PHE A 6 28.12 22.79 -8.41
CA PHE A 6 26.68 23.07 -8.28
C PHE A 6 26.14 23.03 -6.83
N LEU A 7 27.00 22.70 -5.84
CA LEU A 7 26.60 22.46 -4.44
C LEU A 7 26.92 23.61 -3.47
N LYS A 8 27.01 24.87 -3.92
CA LYS A 8 27.37 26.01 -3.03
C LYS A 8 26.27 27.02 -2.69
N SER A 9 25.01 26.86 -3.10
CA SER A 9 23.99 27.89 -2.83
C SER A 9 22.79 27.49 -1.95
N LEU A 10 22.82 26.36 -1.24
CA LEU A 10 21.65 25.90 -0.46
C LEU A 10 21.97 25.48 0.98
N ALA A 11 23.03 26.04 1.57
CA ALA A 11 23.27 25.95 2.99
C ALA A 11 22.92 27.29 3.66
N LEU A 12 22.08 27.20 4.70
CA LEU A 12 21.84 28.18 5.77
C LEU A 12 20.72 29.21 5.53
N THR A 13 19.47 28.78 5.78
CA THR A 13 18.51 29.63 6.51
C THR A 13 17.76 28.77 7.52
N PRO A 14 17.67 29.17 8.80
CA PRO A 14 17.07 28.37 9.85
C PRO A 14 15.54 28.38 9.68
N VAL A 15 14.92 27.21 9.76
CA VAL A 15 13.46 27.12 9.88
C VAL A 15 13.09 27.48 11.31
N MET A 16 12.76 28.75 11.55
CA MET A 16 11.99 29.13 12.72
C MET A 16 10.56 28.64 12.53
N VAL A 17 10.11 27.72 13.39
CA VAL A 17 8.69 27.44 13.57
C VAL A 17 8.14 28.58 14.44
N ALA A 18 7.54 29.59 13.79
CA ALA A 18 6.76 30.60 14.48
C ALA A 18 5.27 30.22 14.39
N GLY A 19 4.62 30.18 15.55
CA GLY A 19 3.21 29.86 15.71
C GLY A 19 2.29 30.81 14.93
N ALA A 20 1.07 30.31 14.72
CA ALA A 20 0.00 30.95 13.96
C ALA A 20 -0.27 32.41 14.38
N ASN A 21 0.21 33.36 13.57
CA ASN A 21 -0.52 34.55 13.11
C ASN A 21 0.46 35.49 12.38
N ALA A 22 0.71 35.24 11.10
CA ALA A 22 1.39 36.19 10.22
C ALA A 22 0.42 36.65 9.14
N LYS A 23 0.04 37.93 9.19
CA LYS A 23 -0.65 38.61 8.08
C LYS A 23 0.29 38.65 6.88
N SER A 24 -0.29 38.50 5.69
CA SER A 24 0.37 38.52 4.38
C SER A 24 1.51 39.54 4.29
N SER A 25 2.71 39.09 3.92
CA SER A 25 3.81 39.97 3.51
C SER A 25 3.86 40.08 1.99
N ASP A 26 3.77 41.31 1.49
CA ASP A 26 4.05 41.62 0.07
C ASP A 26 5.57 41.55 -0.13
N SER A 27 6.03 40.73 -1.09
CA SER A 27 7.42 40.76 -1.58
C SER A 27 7.42 41.09 -3.05
N THR A 28 8.10 42.18 -3.44
CA THR A 28 8.19 42.66 -4.81
C THR A 28 9.44 42.09 -5.46
N LYS A 29 9.28 41.27 -6.51
CA LYS A 29 10.32 41.02 -7.52
C LYS A 29 9.81 41.57 -8.85
N ASP A 30 10.65 42.36 -9.51
CA ASP A 30 10.46 42.83 -10.90
C ASP A 30 9.16 43.62 -11.17
N GLY A 31 8.75 44.47 -10.22
CA GLY A 31 7.70 45.48 -10.45
C GLY A 31 6.29 44.94 -10.68
N LYS A 32 6.07 43.62 -10.60
CA LYS A 32 4.74 43.00 -10.58
C LYS A 32 4.43 42.52 -9.17
N LYS A 33 3.29 42.98 -8.63
CA LYS A 33 2.68 42.38 -7.44
C LYS A 33 2.18 40.98 -7.80
N GLU A 34 3.03 39.97 -7.66
CA GLU A 34 2.54 38.59 -7.56
C GLU A 34 2.15 38.33 -6.11
N LYS A 35 0.86 38.18 -5.90
CA LYS A 35 0.29 37.72 -4.64
C LYS A 35 0.73 36.27 -4.49
N ILE A 36 1.76 35.99 -3.68
CA ILE A 36 2.05 34.64 -3.23
C ILE A 36 0.90 34.27 -2.29
N SER A 37 -0.17 33.74 -2.86
CA SER A 37 -1.23 33.11 -2.10
C SER A 37 -0.63 31.85 -1.50
N LEU A 38 -0.39 31.89 -0.18
CA LEU A 38 -0.30 30.67 0.61
C LEU A 38 -1.51 29.82 0.22
N ILE A 39 -1.25 28.59 -0.24
CA ILE A 39 -2.26 27.62 -0.65
C ILE A 39 -3.32 27.60 0.45
N ASP A 40 -4.55 27.93 0.09
CA ASP A 40 -5.67 27.87 1.02
C ASP A 40 -5.78 26.42 1.50
N SER A 41 -5.67 26.20 2.81
CA SER A 41 -5.83 24.87 3.42
C SER A 41 -7.21 24.29 3.12
N SER A 42 -8.20 25.13 2.81
CA SER A 42 -9.52 24.73 2.32
C SER A 42 -9.48 24.14 0.90
N GLU A 43 -8.53 24.55 0.05
CA GLU A 43 -8.29 23.93 -1.26
C GLU A 43 -7.46 22.66 -1.16
N PHE A 44 -6.51 22.57 -0.24
CA PHE A 44 -5.84 21.30 0.08
C PHE A 44 -6.85 20.27 0.58
N SER A 45 -7.84 20.70 1.37
CA SER A 45 -8.95 19.87 1.85
C SER A 45 -9.91 19.39 0.73
N LYS A 46 -9.84 19.96 -0.48
CA LYS A 46 -10.63 19.48 -1.63
C LYS A 46 -10.04 18.24 -2.31
N THR A 47 -8.91 17.69 -1.85
CA THR A 47 -8.46 16.37 -2.29
C THR A 47 -9.47 15.32 -1.80
N LYS A 48 -10.30 14.81 -2.72
CA LYS A 48 -11.44 13.90 -2.50
C LYS A 48 -11.08 12.48 -2.02
N GLY A 49 -9.95 12.29 -1.34
CA GLY A 49 -9.48 10.97 -0.92
C GLY A 49 -9.86 10.60 0.51
N LYS A 50 -9.94 9.31 0.81
CA LYS A 50 -10.09 8.78 2.17
C LYS A 50 -8.75 8.29 2.69
N ALA A 51 -8.56 8.36 4.00
CA ALA A 51 -7.39 7.85 4.69
C ALA A 51 -7.80 7.04 5.91
N SER A 52 -6.93 6.13 6.33
CA SER A 52 -7.09 5.34 7.55
C SER A 52 -5.97 5.69 8.51
N ILE A 53 -6.35 6.03 9.74
CA ILE A 53 -5.43 6.39 10.82
C ILE A 53 -5.60 5.34 11.91
N ILE A 54 -4.50 4.70 12.29
CA ILE A 54 -4.46 3.70 13.35
C ILE A 54 -3.74 4.32 14.53
N ASN A 55 -4.44 4.47 15.65
CA ASN A 55 -3.84 4.92 16.90
C ASN A 55 -3.15 3.72 17.58
N LEU A 56 -1.82 3.68 17.51
CA LEU A 56 -1.01 2.61 18.09
C LEU A 56 -1.05 2.59 19.62
N ASP A 57 -1.26 3.73 20.29
CA ASP A 57 -1.38 3.80 21.75
C ASP A 57 -2.64 3.09 22.26
N LYS A 58 -3.64 2.94 21.39
CA LYS A 58 -4.90 2.23 21.69
C LYS A 58 -4.91 0.79 21.18
N CYS A 59 -3.95 0.40 20.34
CA CYS A 59 -3.88 -0.96 19.85
C CYS A 59 -3.28 -1.85 20.93
N ASP A 60 -4.09 -2.73 21.49
CA ASP A 60 -3.68 -3.70 22.51
C ASP A 60 -3.33 -5.07 21.93
N GLY A 61 -3.39 -5.21 20.60
CA GLY A 61 -3.21 -6.48 19.91
C GLY A 61 -4.41 -7.42 19.98
N CYS A 62 -5.57 -6.95 20.48
CA CYS A 62 -6.73 -7.77 20.79
C CYS A 62 -6.37 -8.95 21.72
N LYS A 63 -5.72 -8.65 22.85
CA LYS A 63 -5.35 -9.65 23.85
C LYS A 63 -6.57 -10.46 24.28
N GLY A 64 -6.43 -11.78 24.32
CA GLY A 64 -7.51 -12.70 24.69
C GLY A 64 -8.37 -13.19 23.53
N TYR A 65 -8.14 -12.71 22.31
CA TYR A 65 -8.72 -13.28 21.10
C TYR A 65 -7.70 -14.18 20.40
N GLU A 66 -8.16 -15.28 19.80
CA GLU A 66 -7.32 -16.17 18.99
C GLU A 66 -6.77 -15.46 17.74
N MET A 67 -7.56 -14.52 17.19
CA MET A 67 -7.21 -13.72 16.03
C MET A 67 -7.56 -12.25 16.31
N PRO A 68 -6.66 -11.30 15.99
CA PRO A 68 -7.00 -9.89 16.13
C PRO A 68 -8.23 -9.52 15.30
N GLN A 69 -9.12 -8.70 15.86
CA GLN A 69 -10.43 -8.42 15.23
C GLN A 69 -10.32 -7.75 13.86
N CYS A 70 -9.30 -6.90 13.66
CA CYS A 70 -9.03 -6.31 12.35
C CYS A 70 -8.61 -7.35 11.29
N VAL A 71 -7.96 -8.44 11.72
CA VAL A 71 -7.58 -9.55 10.86
C VAL A 71 -8.79 -10.40 10.54
N SER A 72 -9.59 -10.77 11.55
CA SER A 72 -10.80 -11.59 11.35
C SER A 72 -11.81 -10.90 10.45
N ALA A 73 -12.10 -9.61 10.68
CA ALA A 73 -13.03 -8.83 9.85
C ALA A 73 -12.54 -8.71 8.40
N CYS A 74 -11.23 -8.48 8.19
CA CYS A 74 -10.66 -8.44 6.86
C CYS A 74 -10.72 -9.80 6.15
N LYS A 75 -10.46 -10.90 6.86
CA LYS A 75 -10.55 -12.25 6.30
C LYS A 75 -11.98 -12.62 5.94
N GLU A 76 -12.94 -12.36 6.82
CA GLU A 76 -14.36 -12.65 6.59
C GLU A 76 -14.89 -11.87 5.38
N LYS A 77 -14.65 -10.56 5.33
CA LYS A 77 -15.09 -9.71 4.22
C LYS A 77 -14.51 -10.14 2.87
N ASN A 78 -13.24 -10.57 2.84
CA ASN A 78 -12.54 -10.92 1.60
C ASN A 78 -12.50 -12.42 1.29
N ALA A 79 -13.12 -13.27 2.11
CA ALA A 79 -13.13 -14.72 1.89
C ALA A 79 -13.57 -15.14 0.47
N PRO A 80 -14.58 -14.52 -0.16
CA PRO A 80 -14.98 -14.86 -1.53
C PRO A 80 -13.93 -14.51 -2.60
N ARG A 81 -12.95 -13.66 -2.27
CA ARG A 81 -11.88 -13.22 -3.18
C ARG A 81 -10.61 -14.04 -3.05
N PHE A 82 -10.53 -14.94 -2.06
CA PHE A 82 -9.34 -15.71 -1.85
C PHE A 82 -9.09 -16.69 -3.01
N PRO A 83 -7.85 -16.76 -3.51
CA PRO A 83 -7.53 -17.53 -4.71
C PRO A 83 -7.60 -19.04 -4.46
N GLU A 84 -8.20 -19.76 -5.41
CA GLU A 84 -8.23 -21.23 -5.44
C GLU A 84 -7.29 -21.77 -6.52
N PRO A 85 -6.06 -22.21 -6.16
CA PRO A 85 -5.08 -22.67 -7.13
C PRO A 85 -5.42 -24.04 -7.71
N ILE A 86 -5.01 -24.25 -8.96
CA ILE A 86 -5.01 -25.59 -9.58
C ILE A 86 -4.08 -26.54 -8.81
N LYS A 87 -4.42 -27.84 -8.81
CA LYS A 87 -3.64 -28.87 -8.10
C LYS A 87 -2.20 -28.96 -8.63
N ASP A 88 -2.05 -29.05 -9.94
CA ASP A 88 -0.75 -29.22 -10.59
C ASP A 88 -0.23 -27.88 -11.11
N ILE A 89 0.44 -27.14 -10.23
CA ILE A 89 1.02 -25.84 -10.57
C ILE A 89 2.24 -26.05 -11.51
N PRO A 90 2.23 -25.47 -12.73
CA PRO A 90 3.35 -25.62 -13.64
C PRO A 90 4.59 -24.88 -13.11
N GLN A 91 5.75 -25.49 -13.25
CA GLN A 91 7.02 -24.81 -13.01
C GLN A 91 7.28 -23.76 -14.10
N TYR A 92 7.72 -22.57 -13.68
CA TYR A 92 8.06 -21.51 -14.62
C TYR A 92 9.40 -21.79 -15.31
N PHE A 93 9.63 -21.08 -16.42
CA PHE A 93 10.91 -21.03 -17.11
C PHE A 93 11.43 -19.60 -17.10
N PRO A 94 12.72 -19.35 -16.80
CA PRO A 94 13.76 -20.33 -16.42
C PRO A 94 13.72 -20.74 -14.93
N ARG A 95 12.92 -20.06 -14.09
CA ARG A 95 12.83 -20.33 -12.65
C ARG A 95 11.84 -21.46 -12.35
N LYS A 96 12.32 -22.57 -11.81
CA LYS A 96 11.49 -23.74 -11.47
C LYS A 96 10.76 -23.66 -10.11
N ILE A 97 10.83 -22.52 -9.42
CA ILE A 97 10.23 -22.31 -8.10
C ILE A 97 8.98 -21.45 -8.19
N TYR A 98 7.97 -21.77 -7.39
CA TYR A 98 6.73 -21.02 -7.27
C TYR A 98 6.33 -20.80 -5.80
N GLU A 99 5.49 -19.79 -5.59
CA GLU A 99 4.97 -19.45 -4.26
C GLU A 99 3.56 -20.03 -4.13
N ASP A 100 3.37 -20.98 -3.22
CA ASP A 100 2.07 -21.58 -2.95
C ASP A 100 1.73 -21.47 -1.46
N TYR A 101 0.69 -20.70 -1.15
CA TYR A 101 0.19 -20.50 0.21
C TYR A 101 -1.06 -21.35 0.49
N SER A 102 -1.49 -22.21 -0.44
CA SER A 102 -2.73 -23.00 -0.33
C SER A 102 -2.78 -23.89 0.91
N LYS A 103 -1.62 -24.31 1.42
CA LYS A 103 -1.46 -25.15 2.62
C LYS A 103 -1.31 -24.36 3.93
N ASN A 104 -1.18 -23.04 3.84
CA ASN A 104 -0.90 -22.14 4.98
C ASN A 104 -1.88 -20.96 5.01
N ARG A 105 -3.16 -21.22 4.72
CA ARG A 105 -4.23 -20.19 4.67
C ARG A 105 -4.59 -19.62 6.03
N ASP A 106 -4.38 -20.41 7.08
CA ASP A 106 -4.72 -20.06 8.45
C ASP A 106 -3.60 -19.31 9.18
N ASP A 107 -2.45 -19.12 8.52
CA ASP A 107 -1.36 -18.32 9.06
C ASP A 107 -1.74 -16.83 9.11
N ILE A 108 -2.00 -16.36 10.33
CA ILE A 108 -2.41 -14.99 10.62
C ILE A 108 -1.27 -14.05 11.00
N PHE A 109 -0.05 -14.57 11.16
CA PHE A 109 1.09 -13.81 11.68
C PHE A 109 1.90 -13.11 10.59
N ARG A 110 1.50 -13.25 9.33
CA ARG A 110 2.14 -12.61 8.19
C ARG A 110 1.16 -12.31 7.09
N LEU A 111 1.60 -11.49 6.13
CA LEU A 111 0.86 -11.29 4.90
C LEU A 111 0.89 -12.56 4.05
N SER A 112 -0.25 -12.86 3.44
CA SER A 112 -0.40 -13.90 2.44
C SER A 112 -1.53 -13.50 1.46
N PRO A 113 -1.71 -14.23 0.35
CA PRO A 113 -2.88 -14.06 -0.50
C PRO A 113 -4.21 -14.28 0.22
N TYR A 114 -4.18 -14.94 1.39
CA TYR A 114 -5.31 -15.27 2.26
C TYR A 114 -5.37 -14.42 3.54
N ASN A 115 -4.38 -13.54 3.76
CA ASN A 115 -4.27 -12.71 4.95
C ASN A 115 -3.68 -11.34 4.59
N TRP A 116 -4.54 -10.32 4.44
CA TRP A 116 -4.16 -9.02 3.87
C TRP A 116 -3.79 -7.96 4.92
N THR A 117 -3.97 -8.29 6.18
CA THR A 117 -3.53 -7.51 7.34
C THR A 117 -3.14 -8.49 8.44
N PHE A 118 -2.10 -8.16 9.20
CA PHE A 118 -1.73 -8.89 10.42
C PHE A 118 -1.30 -7.89 11.49
N VAL A 119 -1.22 -8.31 12.75
CA VAL A 119 -0.72 -7.45 13.83
C VAL A 119 0.68 -7.93 14.20
N GLU A 120 1.65 -7.04 14.06
CA GLU A 120 3.03 -7.26 14.46
C GLU A 120 3.22 -6.78 15.89
N GLU A 121 3.76 -7.64 16.76
CA GLU A 121 4.15 -7.28 18.12
C GLU A 121 5.63 -6.88 18.14
N LEU A 122 5.90 -5.67 18.60
CA LEU A 122 7.24 -5.11 18.75
C LEU A 122 7.50 -4.79 20.22
N GLU A 123 8.74 -4.93 20.67
CA GLU A 123 9.19 -4.47 21.98
C GLU A 123 10.10 -3.25 21.81
N ILE A 124 9.69 -2.12 22.38
CA ILE A 124 10.40 -0.84 22.33
C ILE A 124 10.49 -0.31 23.76
N ASP A 125 11.71 -0.09 24.27
CA ASP A 125 11.95 0.43 25.63
C ASP A 125 11.17 -0.36 26.72
N SER A 126 11.19 -1.70 26.63
CA SER A 126 10.45 -2.62 27.51
C SER A 126 8.93 -2.45 27.49
N LYS A 127 8.38 -1.79 26.46
CA LYS A 127 6.94 -1.70 26.19
C LYS A 127 6.60 -2.48 24.94
N LYS A 128 5.49 -3.23 25.01
CA LYS A 128 4.91 -3.91 23.85
C LYS A 128 4.09 -2.92 23.02
N VAL A 129 4.37 -2.84 21.72
CA VAL A 129 3.66 -2.03 20.74
C VAL A 129 3.08 -2.97 19.68
N PHE A 130 1.79 -2.82 19.39
CA PHE A 130 1.08 -3.63 18.40
C PHE A 130 0.84 -2.81 17.14
N VAL A 131 1.38 -3.26 16.02
CA VAL A 131 1.36 -2.53 14.75
C VAL A 131 0.58 -3.34 13.71
N PRO A 132 -0.63 -2.91 13.31
CA PRO A 132 -1.31 -3.52 12.18
C PRO A 132 -0.56 -3.26 10.88
N ARG A 133 -0.08 -4.33 10.25
CA ARG A 133 0.66 -4.32 8.99
C ARG A 133 -0.29 -4.62 7.84
N ARG A 134 -0.50 -3.61 6.98
CA ARG A 134 -1.38 -3.69 5.79
C ARG A 134 -0.92 -2.71 4.72
N CYS A 135 -1.61 -2.68 3.56
CA CYS A 135 -1.33 -1.69 2.52
C CYS A 135 -1.55 -0.27 3.04
N MET A 136 -0.56 0.60 2.83
CA MET A 136 -0.63 2.01 3.22
C MET A 136 -1.38 2.88 2.20
N HIS A 137 -1.73 2.35 1.03
CA HIS A 137 -2.39 3.09 -0.05
C HIS A 137 -1.70 4.42 -0.37
N CYS A 138 -0.37 4.34 -0.57
CA CYS A 138 0.51 5.48 -0.72
C CYS A 138 0.01 6.50 -1.74
N ASP A 139 0.33 7.78 -1.51
CA ASP A 139 -0.08 8.82 -2.44
C ASP A 139 0.56 8.69 -3.82
N ASP A 140 1.84 8.31 -3.82
CA ASP A 140 2.61 7.99 -5.01
C ASP A 140 3.05 6.51 -5.03
N PRO A 141 2.16 5.59 -5.44
CA PRO A 141 2.39 4.15 -5.32
C PRO A 141 3.46 3.64 -6.30
N THR A 142 4.64 3.28 -5.78
CA THR A 142 5.70 2.63 -6.57
C THR A 142 5.24 1.31 -7.19
N CYS A 143 4.40 0.56 -6.48
CA CYS A 143 3.81 -0.69 -6.96
C CYS A 143 2.97 -0.47 -8.23
N GLN A 144 2.26 0.66 -8.34
CA GLN A 144 1.52 1.01 -9.55
C GLN A 144 2.46 1.29 -10.72
N LYS A 145 3.47 2.14 -10.49
CA LYS A 145 4.41 2.58 -11.53
C LYS A 145 5.23 1.45 -12.14
N ILE A 146 5.52 0.39 -11.38
CA ILE A 146 6.33 -0.72 -11.86
C ILE A 146 5.54 -1.80 -12.61
N CYS A 147 4.21 -1.78 -12.54
CA CYS A 147 3.39 -2.82 -13.15
C CYS A 147 3.37 -2.68 -14.68
N PRO A 148 3.94 -3.63 -15.45
CA PRO A 148 4.00 -3.49 -16.91
C PRO A 148 2.63 -3.65 -17.58
N PHE A 149 1.64 -4.19 -16.88
CA PHE A 149 0.28 -4.42 -17.39
C PHE A 149 -0.70 -3.29 -17.07
N GLY A 150 -0.29 -2.31 -16.25
CA GLY A 150 -1.18 -1.20 -15.87
C GLY A 150 -2.40 -1.61 -15.03
N ILE A 151 -2.38 -2.80 -14.40
CA ILE A 151 -3.53 -3.36 -13.66
C ILE A 151 -3.62 -2.91 -12.19
N ILE A 152 -2.68 -2.07 -11.75
CA ILE A 152 -2.70 -1.48 -10.42
C ILE A 152 -3.19 -0.05 -10.58
N GLY A 153 -4.33 0.27 -9.99
CA GLY A 153 -4.96 1.59 -10.09
C GLY A 153 -5.13 2.23 -8.72
N LYS A 154 -5.22 3.57 -8.69
CA LYS A 154 -5.63 4.33 -7.51
C LYS A 154 -6.99 4.94 -7.80
N ASP A 155 -7.97 4.67 -6.94
CA ASP A 155 -9.32 5.23 -7.09
C ASP A 155 -9.46 6.62 -6.45
N ASP A 156 -10.62 7.24 -6.63
CA ASP A 156 -10.94 8.57 -6.06
C ASP A 156 -10.91 8.57 -4.53
N ASN A 157 -11.13 7.43 -3.87
CA ASN A 157 -11.02 7.29 -2.42
C ASN A 157 -9.56 7.13 -1.95
N ASN A 158 -8.56 7.26 -2.82
CA ASN A 158 -7.15 6.92 -2.61
C ASN A 158 -6.84 5.42 -2.45
N ALA A 159 -7.79 4.52 -2.68
CA ALA A 159 -7.52 3.08 -2.62
C ALA A 159 -6.65 2.67 -3.81
N VAL A 160 -5.38 2.36 -3.54
CA VAL A 160 -4.53 1.63 -4.50
C VAL A 160 -4.98 0.17 -4.54
N ASN A 161 -5.40 -0.37 -5.69
CA ASN A 161 -5.94 -1.73 -5.84
C ASN A 161 -5.24 -2.49 -6.97
N ILE A 162 -5.25 -3.83 -6.91
CA ILE A 162 -4.74 -4.72 -7.97
C ILE A 162 -5.95 -5.37 -8.61
N ASP A 163 -6.09 -5.25 -9.94
CA ASP A 163 -7.03 -6.09 -10.68
C ASP A 163 -6.45 -7.50 -10.80
N GLU A 164 -7.04 -8.41 -10.04
CA GLU A 164 -6.63 -9.81 -9.91
C GLU A 164 -6.94 -10.62 -11.17
N HIS A 165 -7.89 -10.20 -12.00
CA HIS A 165 -8.30 -10.90 -13.22
C HIS A 165 -7.28 -10.76 -14.34
N TYR A 166 -6.63 -9.60 -14.44
CA TYR A 166 -5.60 -9.31 -15.44
C TYR A 166 -4.18 -9.37 -14.88
N CYS A 167 -4.02 -9.78 -13.63
CA CYS A 167 -2.72 -9.94 -13.00
C CYS A 167 -2.00 -11.19 -13.54
N PHE A 168 -0.75 -10.99 -13.99
CA PHE A 168 0.15 -12.09 -14.36
C PHE A 168 1.07 -12.53 -13.22
N GLY A 169 1.01 -11.91 -12.04
CA GLY A 169 1.77 -12.39 -10.87
C GLY A 169 3.29 -12.20 -11.00
N GLY A 170 3.74 -11.13 -11.64
CA GLY A 170 5.17 -10.86 -11.84
C GLY A 170 5.95 -10.44 -10.57
N ALA A 171 5.30 -10.31 -9.42
CA ALA A 171 5.85 -9.97 -8.10
C ALA A 171 6.66 -8.65 -7.97
N LYS A 172 6.96 -7.93 -9.06
CA LYS A 172 7.70 -6.65 -9.03
C LYS A 172 7.06 -5.60 -8.11
N CYS A 173 5.73 -5.59 -8.03
CA CYS A 173 5.01 -4.68 -7.14
C CYS A 173 5.28 -4.95 -5.66
N ARG A 174 5.62 -6.19 -5.27
CA ARG A 174 6.13 -6.52 -3.94
C ARG A 174 7.55 -6.02 -3.75
N ASP A 175 8.42 -6.30 -4.72
CA ASP A 175 9.85 -5.99 -4.62
C ASP A 175 10.12 -4.48 -4.45
N VAL A 176 9.30 -3.62 -5.06
CA VAL A 176 9.42 -2.15 -4.93
C VAL A 176 8.57 -1.57 -3.81
N CYS A 177 7.74 -2.38 -3.14
CA CYS A 177 6.93 -1.90 -2.03
C CYS A 177 7.83 -1.79 -0.79
N PRO A 178 8.04 -0.59 -0.21
CA PRO A 178 8.88 -0.43 0.98
C PRO A 178 8.33 -1.18 2.19
N TRP A 179 7.06 -1.57 2.13
CA TRP A 179 6.33 -2.27 3.18
C TRP A 179 6.18 -3.78 2.91
N GLY A 180 6.63 -4.27 1.75
CA GLY A 180 6.55 -5.69 1.37
C GLY A 180 5.12 -6.25 1.28
N ILE A 181 4.13 -5.41 0.94
CA ILE A 181 2.71 -5.77 1.14
C ILE A 181 2.16 -6.80 0.14
N PRO A 182 2.27 -6.61 -1.19
CA PRO A 182 1.65 -7.52 -2.15
C PRO A 182 2.18 -8.94 -2.00
N GLN A 183 1.29 -9.93 -1.92
CA GLN A 183 1.66 -11.36 -1.84
C GLN A 183 1.14 -12.12 -3.04
N ARG A 184 1.87 -13.14 -3.49
CA ARG A 184 1.54 -13.89 -4.70
C ARG A 184 0.98 -15.27 -4.37
N GLN A 185 -0.08 -15.67 -5.04
CA GLN A 185 -0.51 -17.06 -5.12
C GLN A 185 -0.21 -17.61 -6.51
N ALA A 186 0.62 -18.64 -6.61
CA ALA A 186 0.79 -19.41 -7.84
C ALA A 186 -0.45 -20.27 -8.13
N GLY A 187 -0.54 -20.81 -9.35
CA GLY A 187 -1.66 -21.68 -9.72
C GLY A 187 -3.00 -20.98 -9.94
N VAL A 188 -3.04 -19.64 -9.97
CA VAL A 188 -4.25 -18.84 -10.26
C VAL A 188 -3.97 -17.67 -11.21
N GLY A 189 -4.99 -17.21 -11.93
CA GLY A 189 -4.91 -16.01 -12.76
C GLY A 189 -4.79 -16.30 -14.26
N ILE A 190 -4.79 -15.23 -15.05
CA ILE A 190 -4.91 -15.28 -16.51
C ILE A 190 -3.73 -15.96 -17.20
N TYR A 191 -2.56 -15.98 -16.55
CA TYR A 191 -1.35 -16.56 -17.12
C TYR A 191 -1.49 -18.05 -17.48
N LEU A 192 -2.31 -18.79 -16.73
CA LEU A 192 -2.63 -20.20 -16.98
C LEU A 192 -3.39 -20.42 -18.30
N LYS A 193 -4.04 -19.39 -18.84
CA LYS A 193 -4.79 -19.46 -20.10
C LYS A 193 -3.97 -19.00 -21.29
N ILE A 194 -2.81 -18.37 -21.06
CA ILE A 194 -2.02 -17.72 -22.12
C ILE A 194 -0.69 -18.46 -22.34
N ALA A 195 0.18 -18.48 -21.33
CA ALA A 195 1.49 -19.11 -21.43
C ALA A 195 1.99 -19.55 -20.04
N PRO A 196 1.46 -20.67 -19.50
CA PRO A 196 1.61 -21.05 -18.09
C PRO A 196 3.05 -21.18 -17.57
N LYS A 197 4.00 -21.45 -18.47
CA LYS A 197 5.42 -21.63 -18.14
C LYS A 197 6.29 -20.43 -18.48
N LEU A 198 5.82 -19.50 -19.32
CA LEU A 198 6.66 -18.48 -19.96
C LEU A 198 6.30 -17.05 -19.55
N ALA A 199 5.03 -16.77 -19.24
CA ALA A 199 4.59 -15.41 -18.96
C ALA A 199 3.77 -15.39 -17.68
N GLY A 200 4.37 -14.98 -16.57
CA GLY A 200 3.69 -14.81 -15.29
C GLY A 200 3.98 -15.89 -14.26
N GLY A 201 3.26 -15.83 -13.14
CA GLY A 201 3.46 -16.74 -12.01
C GLY A 201 2.34 -16.73 -10.99
N GLY A 202 1.14 -16.26 -11.32
CA GLY A 202 0.04 -16.23 -10.35
C GLY A 202 -0.76 -14.95 -10.38
N THR A 203 -1.39 -14.67 -9.26
CA THR A 203 -2.07 -13.40 -8.97
C THR A 203 -1.47 -12.78 -7.71
N MET A 204 -1.32 -11.46 -7.72
CA MET A 204 -0.92 -10.69 -6.54
C MET A 204 -2.16 -10.22 -5.79
N SER A 205 -2.19 -10.38 -4.48
CA SER A 205 -3.27 -9.91 -3.61
C SER A 205 -2.71 -9.03 -2.49
N LYS A 206 -3.53 -8.10 -2.01
CA LYS A 206 -3.22 -7.18 -0.90
C LYS A 206 -4.48 -6.51 -0.41
N CYS A 207 -4.39 -5.81 0.73
CA CYS A 207 -5.44 -4.91 1.17
C CYS A 207 -5.79 -3.87 0.09
N ASP A 208 -7.09 -3.70 -0.14
CA ASP A 208 -7.74 -2.84 -1.13
C ASP A 208 -8.50 -1.67 -0.49
N MET A 209 -8.23 -1.39 0.78
CA MET A 209 -8.94 -0.41 1.61
C MET A 209 -10.45 -0.65 1.73
N CYS A 210 -10.95 -1.86 1.46
CA CYS A 210 -12.38 -2.13 1.31
C CYS A 210 -13.04 -1.18 0.30
N ALA A 211 -12.42 -1.00 -0.87
CA ALA A 211 -12.88 -0.08 -1.91
C ALA A 211 -14.36 -0.27 -2.29
N ASP A 212 -14.85 -1.51 -2.27
CA ASP A 212 -16.26 -1.87 -2.46
C ASP A 212 -17.19 -1.25 -1.40
N LEU A 213 -16.79 -1.25 -0.13
CA LEU A 213 -17.53 -0.60 0.95
C LEU A 213 -17.41 0.92 0.87
N LEU A 214 -16.21 1.42 0.56
CA LEU A 214 -15.96 2.86 0.44
C LEU A 214 -16.75 3.49 -0.71
N ALA A 215 -16.92 2.78 -1.83
CA ALA A 215 -17.76 3.18 -2.96
C ALA A 215 -19.24 3.29 -2.58
N GLN A 216 -19.70 2.51 -1.60
CA GLN A 216 -21.06 2.59 -1.03
C GLN A 216 -21.19 3.63 0.09
N GLY A 217 -20.13 4.39 0.39
CA GLY A 217 -20.12 5.33 1.52
C GLY A 217 -20.03 4.67 2.90
N LYS A 218 -19.80 3.35 2.96
CA LYS A 218 -19.62 2.60 4.21
C LYS A 218 -18.18 2.68 4.69
N LYS A 219 -17.96 2.36 5.97
CA LYS A 219 -16.61 2.21 6.53
C LYS A 219 -16.00 0.86 6.12
N PRO A 220 -14.65 0.76 6.04
CA PRO A 220 -13.98 -0.54 5.96
C PRO A 220 -14.41 -1.47 7.09
N ALA A 221 -14.34 -2.78 6.83
CA ALA A 221 -14.65 -3.84 7.78
C ALA A 221 -13.78 -3.77 9.05
#